data_AF-A0A182W7Q7-F1
#
_entry.id   AF-A0A182W7Q7-F1
#
_cell.length_a   1.000
_cell.length_b   1.000
_cell.length_c   1.000
_cell.angle_alpha   90.00
_cell.angle_beta   90.00
_cell.angle_gamma   90.00
#
_symmetry.space_group_name_H-M   'P 1'
#
loop_
_entity.id
_entity.type
_entity.pdbx_description
1 polymer ?
#
loop_
_entity_poly.entity_id
_entity_poly.type
_entity_poly.pdbx_seq_one_letter_code
_entity_poly.pdbx_strand_id
1 'polypeptide(L)'
;MALRACLILTLAKATHKDNRGGSNETLSTWSPSGVDLEDEDDEEVQKRAKAQGWSSWTEWSTCSRSCDGGVAYQLRRCHAPHGCKGDAVRYKICNMQPCPEQQDFRAHQCSAYDDVPYDGALLKWTPHYDYSEPCALTCRGRPQHLLEDMPDSAGASESFPISDDEPSVIVQLSNRVQDGTRCRPGSLDMCIQGKCQ
;
A
#
# COMPACT_ATOMS: atom_id res chain seq x y z
N MET A 1 22.94 -30.36 -7.12
CA MET A 1 24.26 -30.90 -6.75
C MET A 1 25.34 -29.95 -7.24
N ALA A 2 25.97 -29.19 -6.34
CA ALA A 2 27.37 -28.75 -6.39
C ALA A 2 27.61 -27.78 -5.21
N LEU A 3 28.18 -28.32 -4.13
CA LEU A 3 28.80 -27.59 -3.02
C LEU A 3 30.21 -27.17 -3.42
N ARG A 4 30.68 -26.02 -2.89
CA ARG A 4 32.07 -25.66 -2.50
C ARG A 4 32.17 -24.12 -2.41
N ALA A 5 32.87 -23.48 -1.49
CA ALA A 5 33.52 -23.85 -0.25
C ALA A 5 33.83 -22.52 0.48
N CYS A 6 33.83 -22.56 1.81
CA CYS A 6 34.15 -21.46 2.72
C CYS A 6 35.65 -21.12 2.67
N LEU A 7 36.01 -19.84 2.72
CA LEU A 7 37.37 -19.41 3.09
C LEU A 7 37.28 -18.36 4.21
N ILE A 8 37.64 -18.80 5.41
CA ILE A 8 37.91 -18.00 6.59
C ILE A 8 39.37 -17.55 6.50
N LEU A 9 39.64 -16.25 6.65
CA LEU A 9 40.97 -15.74 6.97
C LEU A 9 40.87 -14.86 8.21
N THR A 10 41.26 -15.43 9.34
CA THR A 10 41.70 -14.73 10.55
C THR A 10 43.19 -14.40 10.45
N LEU A 11 43.62 -13.37 11.19
CA LEU A 11 44.94 -13.04 11.77
C LEU A 11 45.12 -11.51 11.69
N ALA A 12 45.75 -10.76 12.59
CA ALA A 12 46.15 -10.87 14.00
C ALA A 12 46.62 -9.44 14.40
N LYS A 13 46.61 -9.14 15.70
CA LYS A 13 46.94 -7.84 16.32
C LYS A 13 48.38 -7.38 16.07
N ALA A 14 48.58 -6.06 15.98
CA ALA A 14 49.85 -5.40 16.26
C ALA A 14 49.64 -4.31 17.33
N THR A 15 50.37 -4.45 18.44
CA THR A 15 50.47 -3.52 19.57
C THR A 15 51.60 -2.52 19.33
N HIS A 16 51.45 -1.27 19.76
CA HIS A 16 52.59 -0.39 20.04
C HIS A 16 52.38 0.40 21.34
N LYS A 17 53.44 0.44 22.15
CA LYS A 17 53.53 1.00 23.51
C LYS A 17 54.63 2.06 23.55
N ASP A 18 54.57 2.91 24.60
CA ASP A 18 55.63 3.74 25.22
C ASP A 18 55.83 5.17 24.63
N ASN A 19 56.08 6.27 25.37
CA ASN A 19 56.25 6.53 26.81
C ASN A 19 56.26 8.07 27.12
N ARG A 20 55.83 8.43 28.34
CA ARG A 20 56.31 9.46 29.31
C ARG A 20 56.48 10.98 29.02
N GLY A 21 55.98 11.74 30.01
CA GLY A 21 56.51 13.02 30.55
C GLY A 21 55.38 13.90 31.14
N GLY A 22 55.02 13.80 32.43
CA GLY A 22 55.54 14.62 33.57
C GLY A 22 54.71 15.93 33.70
N SER A 23 54.20 16.43 34.84
CA SER A 23 54.53 16.32 36.27
C SER A 23 53.46 17.01 37.15
N ASN A 24 53.34 16.58 38.42
CA ASN A 24 52.85 17.30 39.64
C ASN A 24 51.40 17.83 39.68
N GLU A 25 50.61 17.80 40.75
CA GLU A 25 50.64 17.36 42.16
C GLU A 25 49.14 17.23 42.55
N THR A 26 48.68 16.23 43.27
CA THR A 26 48.60 16.27 44.74
C THR A 26 48.07 14.92 45.24
N LEU A 27 48.69 14.48 46.33
CA LEU A 27 48.46 13.25 47.05
C LEU A 27 47.30 13.44 48.05
N SER A 28 46.20 12.72 47.86
CA SER A 28 45.25 12.38 48.93
C SER A 28 44.80 10.95 48.73
N THR A 29 45.47 10.05 49.43
CA THR A 29 45.21 8.63 49.51
C THR A 29 43.97 8.38 50.37
N TRP A 30 42.94 7.74 49.83
CA TRP A 30 42.13 6.73 50.54
C TRP A 30 41.59 5.71 49.53
N SER A 31 41.65 4.45 49.93
CA SER A 31 41.28 3.24 49.18
C SER A 31 40.15 2.54 50.00
N PRO A 32 39.62 1.39 49.58
CA PRO A 32 38.61 1.18 48.55
C PRO A 32 37.34 0.52 49.15
N SER A 33 36.19 0.65 48.51
CA SER A 33 35.09 -0.31 48.66
C SER A 33 34.27 -0.31 47.38
N GLY A 34 33.98 -1.51 46.88
CA GLY A 34 33.30 -1.75 45.62
C GLY A 34 32.01 -0.96 45.50
N VAL A 35 31.77 -0.43 44.31
CA VAL A 35 30.41 -0.22 43.83
C VAL A 35 30.05 -1.51 43.13
N ASP A 36 29.24 -2.29 43.84
CA ASP A 36 28.63 -3.51 43.38
C ASP A 36 27.88 -3.25 42.07
N LEU A 37 28.01 -4.24 41.18
CA LEU A 37 27.05 -4.50 40.13
C LEU A 37 25.72 -4.80 40.83
N GLU A 38 24.91 -3.78 41.08
CA GLU A 38 23.51 -4.01 41.41
C GLU A 38 22.76 -4.07 40.09
N ASP A 39 22.57 -5.32 39.65
CA ASP A 39 21.63 -5.72 38.61
C ASP A 39 20.26 -5.10 38.89
N GLU A 40 19.99 -3.94 38.30
CA GLU A 40 18.67 -3.30 38.32
C GLU A 40 17.69 -4.11 37.44
N ASP A 41 17.15 -5.18 38.03
CA ASP A 41 15.84 -5.80 37.79
C ASP A 41 15.47 -6.17 36.34
N ASP A 42 16.08 -7.23 35.81
CA ASP A 42 15.56 -7.96 34.63
C ASP A 42 14.12 -8.53 34.83
N GLU A 43 13.66 -8.66 36.08
CA GLU A 43 12.28 -9.09 36.40
C GLU A 43 11.20 -7.98 36.25
N GLU A 44 11.55 -6.70 36.41
CA GLU A 44 10.60 -5.58 36.21
C GLU A 44 10.39 -5.30 34.70
N VAL A 45 11.41 -5.56 33.88
CA VAL A 45 11.31 -5.49 32.41
C VAL A 45 10.49 -6.66 31.86
N GLN A 46 10.66 -7.88 32.42
CA GLN A 46 9.90 -9.07 32.02
C GLN A 46 8.44 -9.08 32.52
N LYS A 47 8.11 -8.46 33.66
CA LYS A 47 6.71 -8.34 34.12
C LYS A 47 5.84 -7.44 33.24
N ARG A 48 6.42 -6.51 32.49
CA ARG A 48 5.71 -5.66 31.51
C ARG A 48 5.40 -6.38 30.19
N ALA A 49 5.99 -7.55 29.95
CA ALA A 49 5.79 -8.35 28.74
C ALA A 49 4.57 -9.28 28.80
N LYS A 50 3.70 -9.11 29.81
CA LYS A 50 2.47 -9.90 29.96
C LYS A 50 1.29 -9.17 29.29
N ALA A 51 0.91 -9.66 28.11
CA ALA A 51 -0.24 -9.24 27.31
C ALA A 51 -0.28 -7.75 26.92
N GLN A 52 0.76 -7.26 26.26
CA GLN A 52 0.66 -5.98 25.54
C GLN A 52 -0.28 -6.20 24.35
N GLY A 53 -1.49 -5.65 24.40
CA GLY A 53 -2.51 -5.85 23.36
C GLY A 53 -2.09 -5.33 21.98
N TRP A 54 -2.75 -4.28 21.50
CA TRP A 54 -2.32 -3.62 20.28
C TRP A 54 -1.07 -2.77 20.54
N SER A 55 -0.11 -2.79 19.61
CA SER A 55 0.96 -1.79 19.53
C SER A 55 0.37 -0.40 19.27
N SER A 56 1.18 0.64 19.43
CA SER A 56 0.88 1.94 18.82
C SER A 56 0.72 1.80 17.30
N TRP A 57 -0.08 2.69 16.72
CA TRP A 57 -0.17 2.84 15.27
C TRP A 57 1.18 3.32 14.72
N THR A 58 1.56 2.82 13.55
CA THR A 58 2.65 3.40 12.76
C THR A 58 2.31 4.82 12.35
N GLU A 59 3.30 5.56 11.83
CA GLU A 59 3.01 6.75 11.03
C GLU A 59 2.16 6.39 9.81
N TRP A 60 1.42 7.40 9.31
CA TRP A 60 0.64 7.23 8.08
C TRP A 60 1.56 6.92 6.91
N SER A 61 1.12 5.99 6.06
CA SER A 61 1.75 5.77 4.76
C SER A 61 1.69 7.06 3.93
N THR A 62 2.53 7.11 2.90
CA THR A 62 2.31 8.05 1.82
C THR A 62 0.91 7.82 1.22
N CYS A 63 0.28 8.91 0.78
CA CYS A 63 -1.01 8.81 0.11
C CYS A 63 -0.83 8.02 -1.19
N SER A 64 -1.75 7.12 -1.51
CA SER A 64 -1.70 6.34 -2.75
C SER A 64 -1.70 7.20 -4.01
N ARG A 65 -2.20 8.45 -3.90
CA ARG A 65 -2.33 9.40 -5.00
C ARG A 65 -1.99 10.81 -4.54
N SER A 66 -1.55 11.66 -5.46
CA SER A 66 -1.16 13.05 -5.21
C SER A 66 -2.25 14.08 -5.51
N CYS A 67 -3.37 13.69 -6.10
CA CYS A 67 -4.53 14.53 -6.41
C CYS A 67 -5.77 13.64 -6.63
N ASP A 68 -6.95 14.28 -6.72
CA ASP A 68 -8.30 13.77 -6.91
C ASP A 68 -8.65 12.56 -6.02
N GLY A 69 -8.16 12.62 -4.78
CA GLY A 69 -8.42 11.64 -3.75
C GLY A 69 -7.50 10.42 -3.78
N GLY A 70 -6.81 10.15 -2.69
CA GLY A 70 -6.08 8.92 -2.46
C GLY A 70 -6.35 8.38 -1.06
N VAL A 71 -5.73 7.25 -0.75
CA VAL A 71 -5.87 6.60 0.55
C VAL A 71 -4.49 6.44 1.17
N ALA A 72 -4.38 6.79 2.44
CA ALA A 72 -3.24 6.47 3.28
C ALA A 72 -3.67 5.49 4.37
N TYR A 73 -2.75 4.64 4.82
CA TYR A 73 -3.01 3.64 5.84
C TYR A 73 -2.05 3.75 7.01
N GLN A 74 -2.46 3.25 8.17
CA GLN A 74 -1.61 2.98 9.32
C GLN A 74 -1.78 1.54 9.74
N LEU A 75 -0.70 0.97 10.29
CA LEU A 75 -0.65 -0.41 10.76
C LEU A 75 -0.43 -0.43 12.28
N ARG A 76 -0.89 -1.48 12.93
CA ARG A 76 -0.51 -1.84 14.30
C ARG A 76 -0.40 -3.35 14.41
N ARG A 77 0.43 -3.84 15.33
CA ARG A 77 0.63 -5.26 15.58
C ARG A 77 -0.07 -5.67 16.86
N CYS A 78 -0.61 -6.88 16.88
CA CYS A 78 -1.15 -7.47 18.10
C CYS A 78 -0.08 -8.33 18.75
N HIS A 79 0.22 -8.07 20.03
CA HIS A 79 1.16 -8.89 20.81
C HIS A 79 0.44 -9.73 21.89
N ALA A 80 -0.90 -9.73 21.92
CA ALA A 80 -1.67 -10.58 22.81
C ALA A 80 -1.74 -12.04 22.30
N PRO A 81 -1.52 -13.04 23.17
CA PRO A 81 -1.50 -14.46 22.78
C PRO A 81 -2.87 -14.99 22.30
N HIS A 82 -3.96 -14.37 22.72
CA HIS A 82 -5.33 -14.77 22.33
C HIS A 82 -5.91 -13.89 21.20
N GLY A 83 -5.06 -13.09 20.54
CA GLY A 83 -5.49 -12.11 19.54
C GLY A 83 -6.04 -10.83 20.17
N CYS A 84 -6.23 -9.82 19.33
CA CYS A 84 -6.70 -8.50 19.74
C CYS A 84 -8.01 -8.17 19.02
N LYS A 85 -8.94 -7.52 19.72
CA LYS A 85 -10.21 -7.06 19.12
C LYS A 85 -10.00 -5.76 18.33
N GLY A 86 -10.56 -5.69 17.13
CA GLY A 86 -10.49 -4.54 16.21
C GLY A 86 -9.51 -4.73 15.06
N ASP A 87 -9.38 -3.73 14.20
CA ASP A 87 -8.61 -3.86 12.96
C ASP A 87 -7.11 -3.61 13.16
N ALA A 88 -6.27 -4.35 12.45
CA ALA A 88 -4.82 -4.14 12.43
C ALA A 88 -4.40 -2.98 11.51
N VAL A 89 -5.32 -2.50 10.68
CA VAL A 89 -5.10 -1.45 9.68
C VAL A 89 -6.21 -0.41 9.80
N ARG A 90 -5.87 0.87 9.69
CA ARG A 90 -6.84 1.95 9.53
C ARG A 90 -6.48 2.80 8.34
N TYR A 91 -7.48 3.42 7.74
CA TYR A 91 -7.35 4.20 6.51
C TYR A 91 -7.82 5.63 6.70
N LYS A 92 -7.30 6.53 5.86
CA LYS A 92 -7.82 7.87 5.70
C LYS A 92 -7.76 8.28 4.24
N ILE A 93 -8.69 9.13 3.85
CA ILE A 93 -8.66 9.80 2.56
C ILE A 93 -7.66 10.97 2.63
N CYS A 94 -6.92 11.20 1.56
CA CYS A 94 -5.92 12.27 1.44
C CYS A 94 -5.91 12.84 0.02
N ASN A 95 -5.29 14.02 -0.16
CA ASN A 95 -5.04 14.62 -1.47
C ASN A 95 -6.30 14.84 -2.33
N MET A 96 -7.31 15.50 -1.77
CA MET A 96 -8.63 15.75 -2.39
C MET A 96 -8.65 16.85 -3.46
N GLN A 97 -7.57 17.60 -3.63
CA GLN A 97 -7.45 18.61 -4.67
C GLN A 97 -7.60 17.98 -6.06
N PRO A 98 -8.32 18.60 -7.02
CA PRO A 98 -8.46 18.04 -8.36
C PRO A 98 -7.11 17.88 -9.06
N CYS A 99 -7.01 16.86 -9.92
CA CYS A 99 -5.85 16.68 -10.78
C CYS A 99 -5.89 17.70 -11.94
N PRO A 100 -4.73 18.15 -12.48
CA PRO A 100 -4.68 19.03 -13.66
C PRO A 100 -5.38 18.44 -14.88
N GLU A 101 -5.31 17.12 -15.02
CA GLU A 101 -6.04 16.34 -16.01
C GLU A 101 -7.07 15.47 -15.30
N GLN A 102 -8.30 15.48 -15.80
CA GLN A 102 -9.38 14.72 -15.19
C GLN A 102 -9.27 13.25 -15.63
N GLN A 103 -8.91 12.38 -14.69
CA GLN A 103 -8.71 10.96 -14.94
C GLN A 103 -9.72 10.15 -14.13
N ASP A 104 -10.48 9.27 -14.80
CA ASP A 104 -11.34 8.30 -14.11
C ASP A 104 -10.50 7.07 -13.76
N PHE A 105 -10.21 6.87 -12.47
CA PHE A 105 -9.43 5.74 -11.97
C PHE A 105 -10.12 4.40 -12.18
N ARG A 106 -11.46 4.38 -12.19
CA ARG A 106 -12.20 3.17 -12.53
C ARG A 106 -12.02 2.85 -14.01
N ALA A 107 -11.99 3.88 -14.87
CA ALA A 107 -11.74 3.68 -16.30
C ALA A 107 -10.35 3.10 -16.57
N HIS A 108 -9.30 3.61 -15.92
CA HIS A 108 -7.95 3.06 -16.02
C HIS A 108 -7.87 1.59 -15.58
N GLN A 109 -8.63 1.21 -14.55
CA GLN A 109 -8.70 -0.18 -14.08
C GLN A 109 -9.42 -1.10 -15.06
N CYS A 110 -10.48 -0.61 -15.71
CA CYS A 110 -11.17 -1.36 -16.77
C CYS A 110 -10.28 -1.50 -18.01
N SER A 111 -9.66 -0.41 -18.50
CA SER A 111 -8.85 -0.42 -19.72
C SER A 111 -7.57 -1.25 -19.61
N ALA A 112 -7.13 -1.59 -18.40
CA ALA A 112 -6.04 -2.54 -18.19
C ALA A 112 -6.32 -3.95 -18.75
N TYR A 113 -7.59 -4.25 -19.08
CA TYR A 113 -8.02 -5.50 -19.69
C TYR A 113 -8.26 -5.39 -21.21
N ASP A 114 -8.01 -4.23 -21.83
CA ASP A 114 -8.27 -4.03 -23.27
C ASP A 114 -7.42 -4.98 -24.14
N ASP A 115 -6.19 -5.28 -23.72
CA ASP A 115 -5.27 -6.18 -24.43
C ASP A 115 -5.45 -7.67 -24.06
N VAL A 116 -6.47 -8.00 -23.26
CA VAL A 116 -6.75 -9.36 -22.78
C VAL A 116 -8.00 -9.90 -23.47
N PRO A 117 -7.91 -10.99 -24.26
CA PRO A 117 -9.08 -11.58 -24.92
C PRO A 117 -10.12 -12.08 -23.91
N TYR A 118 -11.37 -11.64 -24.07
CA TYR A 118 -12.54 -12.14 -23.36
C TYR A 118 -13.42 -12.93 -24.33
N ASP A 119 -13.67 -14.20 -24.01
CA ASP A 119 -14.40 -15.13 -24.89
C ASP A 119 -13.85 -15.16 -26.34
N GLY A 120 -12.52 -15.09 -26.47
CA GLY A 120 -11.82 -15.12 -27.75
C GLY A 120 -11.79 -13.80 -28.53
N ALA A 121 -12.36 -12.71 -28.00
CA ALA A 121 -12.35 -11.40 -28.64
C ALA A 121 -11.70 -10.32 -27.76
N LEU A 122 -11.04 -9.34 -28.39
CA LEU A 122 -10.58 -8.13 -27.70
C LEU A 122 -11.76 -7.16 -27.57
N LEU A 123 -11.97 -6.69 -26.33
CA LEU A 123 -13.05 -5.78 -25.99
C LEU A 123 -12.45 -4.48 -25.45
N LYS A 124 -13.06 -3.36 -25.82
CA LYS A 124 -12.82 -2.08 -25.19
C LYS A 124 -13.63 -1.98 -23.91
N TRP A 125 -12.96 -1.91 -22.77
CA TRP A 125 -13.58 -1.89 -21.46
C TRP A 125 -13.81 -0.47 -20.96
N THR A 126 -15.02 -0.23 -20.47
CA THR A 126 -15.41 1.04 -19.85
C THR A 126 -16.07 0.78 -18.49
N PRO A 127 -16.02 1.70 -17.53
CA PRO A 127 -16.69 1.53 -16.24
C PRO A 127 -18.18 1.25 -16.36
N HIS A 128 -18.65 0.23 -15.62
CA HIS A 128 -20.07 0.04 -15.34
C HIS A 128 -20.31 0.22 -13.84
N TYR A 129 -21.21 1.14 -13.48
CA TYR A 129 -21.48 1.49 -12.09
C TYR A 129 -22.66 0.67 -11.56
N ASP A 130 -22.35 -0.35 -10.77
CA ASP A 130 -23.34 -1.10 -10.01
C ASP A 130 -23.61 -0.39 -8.68
N TYR A 131 -24.87 -0.04 -8.39
CA TYR A 131 -25.23 0.62 -7.13
C TYR A 131 -25.29 -0.33 -5.94
N SER A 132 -25.44 -1.63 -6.19
CA SER A 132 -25.47 -2.68 -5.16
C SER A 132 -24.06 -3.07 -4.71
N GLU A 133 -23.13 -3.19 -5.66
CA GLU A 133 -21.72 -3.51 -5.41
C GLU A 133 -20.78 -2.42 -5.97
N PRO A 134 -20.86 -1.18 -5.44
CA PRO A 134 -20.18 -0.02 -6.04
C PRO A 134 -18.66 -0.08 -5.95
N CYS A 135 -18.09 -1.00 -5.17
CA CYS A 135 -16.65 -1.18 -5.06
C CYS A 135 -16.12 -2.43 -5.76
N ALA A 136 -16.98 -3.20 -6.43
CA ALA A 136 -16.54 -4.19 -7.41
C ALA A 136 -16.08 -3.49 -8.70
N LEU A 137 -15.13 -4.10 -9.40
CA LEU A 137 -14.70 -3.62 -10.72
C LEU A 137 -15.58 -4.26 -11.79
N THR A 138 -16.76 -3.70 -11.97
CA THR A 138 -17.68 -4.06 -13.04
C THR A 138 -17.42 -3.17 -14.25
N CYS A 139 -17.20 -3.79 -15.41
CA CYS A 139 -16.86 -3.10 -16.65
C CYS A 139 -17.80 -3.55 -17.77
N ARG A 140 -18.12 -2.61 -18.67
CA ARG A 140 -18.84 -2.85 -19.92
C ARG A 140 -17.82 -2.97 -21.05
N GLY A 141 -17.76 -4.15 -21.66
CA GLY A 141 -16.90 -4.45 -22.81
C GLY A 141 -17.66 -4.29 -24.12
N ARG A 142 -17.05 -3.61 -25.10
CA ARG A 142 -17.55 -3.50 -26.49
C ARG A 142 -16.53 -4.09 -27.46
N PRO A 143 -16.93 -4.87 -28.47
CA PRO A 143 -15.99 -5.41 -29.45
C PRO A 143 -15.19 -4.30 -30.14
N GLN A 144 -13.85 -4.43 -30.15
CA GLN A 144 -12.98 -3.38 -30.69
C GLN A 144 -13.15 -3.16 -32.21
N HIS A 145 -13.43 -4.23 -32.97
CA HIS A 145 -13.64 -4.13 -34.42
C HIS A 145 -14.78 -3.20 -34.82
N LEU A 146 -15.80 -3.02 -33.95
CA LEU A 146 -16.92 -2.11 -34.20
C LEU A 146 -16.58 -0.64 -33.92
N LEU A 147 -15.41 -0.36 -33.32
CA LEU A 147 -14.95 1.00 -33.02
C LEU A 147 -14.01 1.55 -34.10
N GLU A 148 -13.50 0.69 -34.99
CA GLU A 148 -12.49 1.05 -36.01
C GLU A 148 -13.10 1.27 -37.41
N ASP A 149 -14.37 0.90 -37.62
CA ASP A 149 -15.09 1.01 -38.90
C ASP A 149 -15.86 2.33 -39.10
N MET A 150 -15.54 3.40 -38.36
CA MET A 150 -16.06 4.74 -38.64
C MET A 150 -15.15 5.45 -39.66
N PRO A 151 -15.51 5.54 -40.95
CA PRO A 151 -14.73 6.30 -41.92
C PRO A 151 -14.76 7.79 -41.58
N ASP A 152 -13.59 8.42 -41.57
CA ASP A 152 -13.33 9.86 -41.40
C ASP A 152 -13.95 10.77 -42.49
N SER A 153 -14.96 10.31 -43.23
CA SER A 153 -15.51 11.03 -44.36
C SER A 153 -17.00 10.77 -44.58
N ALA A 154 -17.85 11.28 -43.69
CA ALA A 154 -19.18 11.75 -44.05
C ALA A 154 -19.64 12.81 -43.04
N GLY A 155 -20.08 13.94 -43.56
CA GLY A 155 -20.38 15.15 -42.79
C GLY A 155 -21.46 14.96 -41.72
N ALA A 156 -21.45 15.90 -40.77
CA ALA A 156 -22.53 16.12 -39.82
C ALA A 156 -23.90 16.15 -40.51
N SER A 157 -24.82 15.28 -40.09
CA SER A 157 -26.26 15.59 -39.87
C SER A 157 -27.17 14.37 -39.70
N GLU A 158 -26.69 13.11 -39.74
CA GLU A 158 -27.57 11.98 -39.47
C GLU A 158 -27.34 11.45 -38.06
N SER A 159 -28.35 11.62 -37.21
CA SER A 159 -28.47 10.85 -35.98
C SER A 159 -28.68 9.40 -36.40
N PHE A 160 -27.58 8.67 -36.58
CA PHE A 160 -27.65 7.21 -36.65
C PHE A 160 -28.39 6.76 -35.38
N PRO A 161 -29.57 6.12 -35.51
CA PRO A 161 -30.20 5.54 -34.34
C PRO A 161 -29.18 4.55 -33.79
N ILE A 162 -28.70 4.82 -32.58
CA ILE A 162 -27.95 3.85 -31.78
C ILE A 162 -28.92 2.69 -31.67
N SER A 163 -28.80 1.69 -32.55
CA SER A 163 -29.59 0.48 -32.44
C SER A 163 -29.26 -0.11 -31.08
N ASP A 164 -30.28 -0.29 -30.24
CA ASP A 164 -30.20 -0.87 -28.90
C ASP A 164 -29.56 -2.28 -28.86
N ASP A 165 -29.17 -2.82 -30.02
CA ASP A 165 -28.53 -4.10 -30.25
C ASP A 165 -26.99 -4.06 -30.26
N GLU A 166 -26.34 -2.95 -29.89
CA GLU A 166 -24.86 -2.93 -29.77
C GLU A 166 -24.42 -4.01 -28.76
N PRO A 167 -23.74 -5.09 -29.22
CA PRO A 167 -23.44 -6.23 -28.37
C PRO A 167 -22.37 -5.82 -27.37
N SER A 168 -22.80 -5.52 -26.15
CA SER A 168 -21.90 -5.21 -25.06
C SER A 168 -22.12 -6.18 -23.91
N VAL A 169 -21.03 -6.59 -23.29
CA VAL A 169 -21.06 -7.49 -22.14
C VAL A 169 -20.75 -6.69 -20.88
N ILE A 170 -21.46 -6.97 -19.80
CA ILE A 170 -21.18 -6.40 -18.48
C ILE A 170 -20.58 -7.52 -17.64
N VAL A 171 -19.36 -7.31 -17.17
CA VAL A 171 -18.59 -8.35 -16.47
C VAL A 171 -17.91 -7.74 -15.25
N GLN A 172 -17.96 -8.46 -14.14
CA GLN A 172 -17.13 -8.16 -12.98
C GLN A 172 -15.72 -8.72 -13.21
N LEU A 173 -14.79 -7.85 -13.60
CA LEU A 173 -13.40 -8.23 -13.88
C LEU A 173 -12.59 -8.43 -12.60
N SER A 174 -12.99 -7.80 -11.49
CA SER A 174 -12.39 -7.99 -10.17
C SER A 174 -13.39 -7.74 -9.05
N ASN A 175 -13.26 -8.49 -7.95
CA ASN A 175 -14.08 -8.35 -6.75
C ASN A 175 -13.90 -7.01 -6.03
N ARG A 176 -12.78 -6.30 -6.27
CA ARG A 176 -12.61 -4.93 -5.77
C ARG A 176 -11.88 -4.04 -6.77
N VAL A 177 -12.25 -2.77 -6.76
CA VAL A 177 -11.44 -1.68 -7.27
C VAL A 177 -10.28 -1.37 -6.32
N GLN A 178 -9.27 -0.67 -6.83
CA GLN A 178 -8.16 -0.14 -6.05
C GLN A 178 -8.65 0.87 -5.02
N ASP A 179 -8.04 0.85 -3.84
CA ASP A 179 -8.46 1.74 -2.75
C ASP A 179 -8.26 3.21 -3.14
N GLY A 180 -9.28 4.04 -2.88
CA GLY A 180 -9.35 5.44 -3.31
C GLY A 180 -10.08 5.67 -4.63
N THR A 181 -10.54 4.62 -5.31
CA THR A 181 -11.46 4.76 -6.44
C THR A 181 -12.82 5.23 -5.92
N ARG A 182 -13.43 6.23 -6.56
CA ARG A 182 -14.77 6.69 -6.20
C ARG A 182 -15.80 5.57 -6.36
N CYS A 183 -16.71 5.47 -5.39
CA CYS A 183 -17.77 4.47 -5.45
C CYS A 183 -18.84 4.84 -6.47
N ARG A 184 -19.21 6.12 -6.50
CA ARG A 184 -20.34 6.65 -7.26
C ARG A 184 -19.92 7.90 -8.04
N PRO A 185 -20.41 8.08 -9.27
CA PRO A 185 -20.20 9.32 -10.01
C PRO A 185 -20.72 10.52 -9.21
N GLY A 186 -19.91 11.57 -9.10
CA GLY A 186 -20.27 12.81 -8.40
C GLY A 186 -20.24 12.75 -6.87
N SER A 187 -19.98 11.60 -6.24
CA SER A 187 -19.79 11.51 -4.78
C SER A 187 -18.31 11.66 -4.38
N LEU A 188 -18.07 12.13 -3.16
CA LEU A 188 -16.75 12.10 -2.50
C LEU A 188 -16.43 10.74 -1.86
N ASP A 189 -17.40 9.84 -1.76
CA ASP A 189 -17.22 8.53 -1.16
C ASP A 189 -16.25 7.66 -1.99
N MET A 190 -15.37 6.95 -1.30
CA MET A 190 -14.30 6.14 -1.89
C MET A 190 -14.35 4.69 -1.45
N CYS A 191 -13.93 3.82 -2.36
CA CYS A 191 -13.76 2.42 -2.07
C CYS A 191 -12.50 2.20 -1.25
N ILE A 192 -12.65 1.60 -0.07
CA ILE A 192 -11.56 1.22 0.84
C ILE A 192 -11.86 -0.19 1.32
N GLN A 193 -10.97 -1.14 1.02
CA GLN A 193 -11.16 -2.57 1.33
C GLN A 193 -12.48 -3.14 0.77
N GLY A 194 -12.87 -2.70 -0.42
CA GLY A 194 -14.09 -3.17 -1.08
C GLY A 194 -15.39 -2.61 -0.48
N LYS A 195 -15.32 -1.69 0.48
CA LYS A 195 -16.48 -0.99 1.03
C LYS A 195 -16.46 0.47 0.62
N CYS A 196 -17.63 1.03 0.35
CA CYS A 196 -17.77 2.44 0.08
C CYS A 196 -17.82 3.23 1.40
N GLN A 197 -16.93 4.20 1.57
CA GLN A 197 -16.76 5.00 2.79
C GLN A 197 -16.68 6.49 2.50
#